data_AF-A0A835E9G8-F1
#
_entry.id   AF-A0A835E9G8-F1
#
_cell.length_a   1.000
_cell.length_b   1.000
_cell.length_c   1.000
_cell.angle_alpha   90.00
_cell.angle_beta   90.00
_cell.angle_gamma   90.00
#
_symmetry.space_group_name_H-M   'P 1'
#
loop_
_entity.id
_entity.type
_entity.pdbx_description
1 polymer ?
#
loop_
_entity_poly.entity_id
_entity_poly.type
_entity_poly.pdbx_seq_one_letter_code
_entity_poly.pdbx_strand_id
1 'polypeptide(L)'
;MNPKICDFGIARILDHSDDMTIRDDNYIAGTVGYMPPEYIVEGILSTMYDVYSFGVILLEIISGMCRPEPARRQAAVEWVCCIHRTWVYTCTYFSIVFFTNA
;
A
#
# COMPACT_ATOMS: atom_id res chain seq x y z
N MET A 1 -5.49 -4.68 -24.44
CA MET A 1 -4.76 -3.56 -23.81
C MET A 1 -3.59 -4.17 -23.05
N ASN A 2 -2.37 -3.61 -23.12
CA ASN A 2 -1.21 -4.14 -22.39
C ASN A 2 -0.83 -3.13 -21.28
N PRO A 3 -1.15 -3.40 -20.00
CA PRO A 3 -0.88 -2.47 -18.92
C PRO A 3 0.64 -2.31 -18.73
N LYS A 4 1.09 -1.07 -18.52
CA LYS A 4 2.49 -0.74 -18.25
C LYS A 4 2.57 -0.07 -16.88
N ILE A 5 3.52 -0.51 -16.07
CA ILE A 5 3.85 0.14 -14.80
C ILE A 5 4.63 1.41 -15.13
N CYS A 6 4.25 2.51 -14.49
CA CYS A 6 4.87 3.82 -14.62
C CYS A 6 4.96 4.46 -13.23
N ASP A 7 5.75 5.51 -13.10
CA ASP A 7 5.97 6.28 -11.86
C ASP A 7 6.83 5.58 -10.79
N PHE A 8 8.13 5.48 -11.06
CA PHE A 8 9.14 4.92 -10.14
C PHE A 8 9.81 5.99 -9.27
N GLY A 9 9.17 7.16 -9.07
CA GLY A 9 9.79 8.28 -8.36
C GLY A 9 10.30 7.91 -6.96
N ILE A 10 9.51 7.14 -6.22
CA ILE A 10 9.84 6.67 -4.86
C ILE A 10 10.91 5.55 -4.90
N ALA A 11 10.78 4.59 -5.82
CA ALA A 11 11.76 3.52 -5.99
C ALA A 11 13.16 4.06 -6.32
N ARG A 12 13.25 5.16 -7.08
CA ARG A 12 14.52 5.84 -7.36
C ARG A 12 15.17 6.46 -6.13
N ILE A 13 14.39 6.87 -5.13
CA ILE A 13 14.94 7.43 -3.89
C ILE A 13 15.62 6.32 -3.07
N LEU A 14 14.99 5.15 -2.99
CA LEU A 14 15.55 3.96 -2.32
C LEU A 14 16.77 3.39 -3.03
N ASP A 15 16.86 3.49 -4.35
CA ASP A 15 18.01 3.00 -5.14
C ASP A 15 19.31 3.83 -4.91
N HIS A 16 19.18 5.05 -4.38
CA HIS A 16 20.34 5.91 -4.06
C HIS A 16 20.81 5.77 -2.61
N SER A 17 20.16 4.94 -1.78
CA SER A 17 20.59 4.62 -0.43
C SER A 17 21.14 3.20 -0.37
N ASP A 18 22.29 3.01 0.27
CA ASP A 18 22.84 1.66 0.54
C ASP A 18 21.91 0.82 1.44
N ASP A 19 21.02 1.48 2.18
CA ASP A 19 19.98 0.85 2.98
C ASP A 19 18.66 0.73 2.21
N MET A 20 18.03 -0.45 2.31
CA MET A 20 16.71 -0.75 1.73
C MET A 20 15.55 -0.11 2.52
N THR A 21 15.87 0.71 3.53
CA THR A 21 14.93 1.39 4.43
C THR A 21 15.43 2.80 4.71
N ILE A 22 14.62 3.81 4.43
CA ILE A 22 14.90 5.22 4.72
C ILE A 22 13.84 5.73 5.70
N ARG A 23 14.24 6.47 6.73
CA ARG A 23 13.30 7.27 7.54
C ARG A 23 13.26 8.68 6.97
N ASP A 24 12.12 9.10 6.47
CA ASP A 24 11.89 10.48 6.05
C ASP A 24 10.90 11.14 7.00
N ASP A 25 11.46 11.87 7.99
CA ASP A 25 10.68 12.55 9.03
C ASP A 25 10.13 13.91 8.54
N ASN A 26 10.59 14.42 7.38
CA ASN A 26 10.28 15.77 6.89
C ASN A 26 9.38 15.79 5.65
N TYR A 27 9.24 14.67 4.91
CA TYR A 27 8.46 14.65 3.68
C TYR A 27 7.79 13.29 3.39
N ILE A 28 6.50 13.17 3.73
CA ILE A 28 5.68 12.00 3.36
C ILE A 28 5.18 12.21 1.92
N ALA A 29 5.67 11.39 0.98
CA ALA A 29 5.33 11.43 -0.44
C ALA A 29 4.58 10.15 -0.85
N GLY A 30 3.41 10.31 -1.47
CA GLY A 30 2.65 9.17 -1.98
C GLY A 30 1.17 9.48 -2.16
N THR A 31 0.45 8.53 -2.78
CA THR A 31 -0.99 8.66 -2.96
C THR A 31 -1.70 8.13 -1.71
N VAL A 32 -2.45 9.00 -1.03
CA VAL A 32 -3.22 8.65 0.17
C VAL A 32 -4.08 7.42 -0.10
N GLY A 33 -4.02 6.41 0.76
CA GLY A 33 -4.78 5.16 0.64
C GLY A 33 -4.06 4.02 -0.09
N TYR A 34 -2.96 4.29 -0.79
CA TYR A 34 -2.03 3.28 -1.27
C TYR A 34 -0.76 3.23 -0.40
N MET A 35 -0.52 4.27 0.42
CA MET A 35 0.59 4.32 1.37
C MET A 35 0.41 3.32 2.53
N PRO A 36 1.46 2.57 2.92
CA PRO A 36 1.46 1.73 4.11
C PRO A 36 1.28 2.57 5.39
N PRO A 37 0.59 2.05 6.42
CA PRO A 37 0.41 2.76 7.68
C PRO A 37 1.74 3.04 8.41
N GLU A 38 2.72 2.14 8.33
CA GLU A 38 4.06 2.32 8.89
C GLU A 38 4.81 3.50 8.26
N TYR A 39 4.60 3.75 6.97
CA TYR A 39 5.17 4.92 6.29
C TYR A 39 4.51 6.21 6.77
N ILE A 40 3.18 6.20 6.96
CA ILE A 40 2.42 7.38 7.40
C ILE A 40 2.73 7.73 8.86
N VAL A 41 2.90 6.72 9.72
CA VAL A 41 3.08 6.92 11.17
C VAL A 41 4.54 7.14 11.52
N GLU A 42 5.44 6.35 10.95
CA GLU A 42 6.84 6.32 11.36
C GLU A 42 7.80 6.96 10.35
N GLY A 43 7.30 7.36 9.17
CA GLY A 43 8.11 7.89 8.08
C GLY A 43 9.01 6.83 7.42
N ILE A 44 8.78 5.54 7.70
CA ILE A 44 9.64 4.45 7.23
C ILE A 44 9.27 4.07 5.80
N LEU A 45 10.13 4.44 4.87
CA LEU A 45 10.06 4.00 3.48
C LEU A 45 10.93 2.77 3.28
N SER A 46 10.39 1.69 2.74
CA SER A 46 11.16 0.51 2.34
C SER A 46 10.62 -0.07 1.05
N THR A 47 11.30 -1.08 0.49
CA THR A 47 10.79 -1.81 -0.68
C THR A 47 9.47 -2.54 -0.44
N MET A 48 9.08 -2.77 0.83
CA MET A 48 7.75 -3.32 1.15
C MET A 48 6.62 -2.34 0.87
N TYR A 49 6.92 -1.04 0.70
CA TYR A 49 5.96 -0.03 0.29
C TYR A 49 5.27 -0.40 -1.04
N ASP A 50 6.05 -0.85 -2.03
CA ASP A 50 5.53 -1.24 -3.35
C ASP A 50 4.67 -2.50 -3.26
N VAL A 51 5.03 -3.44 -2.37
CA VAL A 51 4.27 -4.67 -2.13
C VAL A 51 2.88 -4.34 -1.54
N TYR A 52 2.84 -3.47 -0.54
CA TYR A 52 1.59 -3.01 0.05
C TYR A 52 0.72 -2.29 -0.97
N SER A 53 1.30 -1.31 -1.67
CA SER A 53 0.59 -0.51 -2.69
C SER A 53 0.03 -1.40 -3.82
N PHE A 54 0.81 -2.39 -4.27
CA PHE A 54 0.39 -3.34 -5.28
C PHE A 54 -0.80 -4.19 -4.83
N GLY A 55 -0.80 -4.72 -3.60
CA GLY A 55 -1.94 -5.51 -3.15
C GLY A 55 -3.19 -4.68 -2.89
N VAL A 56 -3.08 -3.38 -2.56
CA VAL A 56 -4.23 -2.46 -2.58
C VAL A 56 -4.84 -2.38 -3.98
N ILE A 57 -4.02 -2.20 -5.03
CA ILE A 57 -4.48 -2.20 -6.43
C ILE A 57 -5.08 -3.55 -6.81
N LEU A 58 -4.48 -4.66 -6.39
CA LEU A 58 -5.00 -5.99 -6.67
C LEU A 58 -6.39 -6.20 -6.06
N LEU A 59 -6.58 -5.78 -4.80
CA LEU A 59 -7.89 -5.79 -4.15
C LEU A 59 -8.89 -4.89 -4.87
N GLU A 60 -8.47 -3.71 -5.34
CA GLU A 60 -9.30 -2.80 -6.14
C GLU A 60 -9.83 -3.50 -7.41
N ILE A 61 -8.94 -4.20 -8.12
CA ILE A 61 -9.27 -4.95 -9.34
C ILE A 61 -10.22 -6.12 -9.03
N ILE A 62 -9.93 -6.92 -8.00
CA ILE A 62 -10.70 -8.13 -7.68
C ILE A 62 -12.09 -7.77 -7.11
N SER A 63 -12.17 -6.76 -6.25
CA SER A 63 -13.43 -6.31 -5.65
C SER A 63 -14.29 -5.48 -6.62
N GLY A 64 -13.68 -4.95 -7.70
CA GLY A 64 -14.31 -3.97 -8.58
C GLY A 64 -14.61 -2.64 -7.89
N MET A 65 -14.06 -2.42 -6.69
CA MET A 65 -14.31 -1.23 -5.89
C MET A 65 -13.27 -0.16 -6.18
N CYS A 66 -13.47 0.63 -7.24
CA CYS A 66 -12.62 1.79 -7.49
C CYS A 66 -12.71 2.79 -6.33
N ARG A 67 -11.59 3.47 -6.06
CA ARG A 67 -11.59 4.56 -5.07
C ARG A 67 -12.69 5.58 -5.41
N PRO A 68 -13.64 5.85 -4.50
CA PRO A 68 -14.68 6.82 -4.77
C PRO A 68 -14.04 8.21 -4.94
N GLU A 69 -14.45 8.94 -5.98
CA GLU A 69 -14.09 10.35 -6.15
C GLU A 69 -14.51 11.08 -4.86
N PRO A 70 -13.60 11.84 -4.21
CA PRO A 70 -13.84 12.28 -2.85
C PRO A 70 -14.83 13.45 -2.82
N ALA A 71 -16.12 13.15 -2.97
CA ALA A 71 -17.18 14.10 -2.64
C ALA A 71 -17.17 14.42 -1.12
N ARG A 72 -16.69 13.49 -0.28
CA ARG A 72 -16.47 13.67 1.17
C ARG A 72 -15.22 12.94 1.64
N ARG A 73 -14.40 13.60 2.45
CA ARG A 73 -13.20 13.06 3.12
C ARG A 73 -13.47 11.75 3.88
N GLN A 74 -14.70 11.58 4.38
CA GLN A 74 -15.17 10.39 5.08
C GLN A 74 -15.16 9.12 4.21
N ALA A 75 -15.54 9.23 2.93
CA ALA A 75 -15.58 8.07 2.02
C ALA A 75 -14.17 7.55 1.72
N ALA A 76 -13.18 8.44 1.65
CA ALA A 76 -11.78 8.04 1.53
C ALA A 76 -11.29 7.33 2.80
N VAL A 77 -11.67 7.81 3.99
CA VAL A 77 -11.32 7.14 5.27
C VAL A 77 -11.99 5.77 5.39
N GLU A 78 -13.26 5.67 5.04
CA GLU A 78 -14.01 4.40 5.04
C GLU A 78 -13.41 3.39 4.05
N TRP A 79 -13.02 3.84 2.86
CA TRP A 79 -12.35 3.02 1.85
C TRP A 79 -10.99 2.52 2.35
N VAL A 80 -10.16 3.39 2.93
CA VAL A 80 -8.88 2.99 3.55
C VAL A 80 -9.09 1.99 4.68
N CYS A 81 -10.08 2.23 5.56
CA CYS A 81 -10.43 1.30 6.63
C CYS A 81 -10.92 -0.06 6.07
N CYS A 82 -11.70 -0.06 4.99
CA CYS A 82 -12.20 -1.26 4.34
C CYS A 82 -11.07 -2.09 3.70
N ILE A 83 -10.14 -1.42 3.00
CA ILE A 83 -8.99 -2.06 2.38
C ILE A 83 -8.02 -2.56 3.43
N HIS A 84 -7.67 -1.77 4.44
CA HIS A 84 -6.79 -2.21 5.52
C HIS A 84 -7.40 -3.40 6.27
N ARG A 85 -8.70 -3.36 6.53
CA ARG A 85 -9.42 -4.47 7.16
C ARG A 85 -9.37 -5.71 6.27
N THR A 86 -9.63 -5.57 4.97
CA THR A 86 -9.55 -6.67 3.99
C THR A 86 -8.13 -7.22 3.91
N TRP A 87 -7.11 -6.38 3.79
CA TRP A 87 -5.69 -6.74 3.79
C TRP A 87 -5.30 -7.52 5.04
N VAL A 88 -5.67 -7.03 6.23
CA VAL A 88 -5.40 -7.73 7.49
C VAL A 88 -6.14 -9.07 7.52
N TYR A 89 -7.43 -9.11 7.18
CA TYR A 89 -8.17 -10.37 7.13
C TYR A 89 -7.57 -11.34 6.12
N THR A 90 -7.23 -10.91 4.91
CA THR A 90 -6.64 -11.77 3.89
C THR A 90 -5.23 -12.19 4.28
N CYS A 91 -4.37 -11.32 4.79
CA CYS A 91 -3.03 -11.70 5.24
C CYS A 91 -3.06 -12.61 6.47
N THR A 92 -4.02 -12.42 7.37
CA THR A 92 -4.20 -13.31 8.53
C THR A 92 -4.75 -14.66 8.07
N TYR A 93 -5.72 -14.70 7.16
CA TYR A 93 -6.21 -15.94 6.55
C TYR A 93 -5.15 -16.62 5.68
N PHE A 94 -4.35 -15.89 4.90
CA PHE A 94 -3.30 -16.45 4.05
C PHE A 94 -2.14 -16.95 4.90
N SER A 95 -1.80 -16.26 6.00
CA SER A 95 -0.84 -16.77 7.00
C SER A 95 -1.38 -18.00 7.71
N ILE A 96 -2.66 -18.04 8.10
CA ILE A 96 -3.29 -19.20 8.73
C ILE A 96 -3.39 -20.39 7.76
N VAL A 97 -3.70 -20.16 6.48
CA VAL A 97 -3.88 -21.22 5.48
C VAL A 97 -2.53 -21.75 4.95
N PHE A 98 -1.46 -20.93 4.93
CA PHE A 98 -0.12 -21.40 4.55
C PHE A 98 0.73 -21.92 5.73
N PHE A 99 0.60 -21.39 6.96
CA PHE A 99 1.36 -21.92 8.11
C PHE A 99 0.70 -23.11 8.83
N THR A 100 -0.53 -23.51 8.48
CA THR A 100 -1.11 -24.78 8.97
C THR A 100 -0.91 -25.95 7.99
N ASN A 101 -0.24 -25.71 6.85
CA ASN A 101 0.21 -26.73 5.91
C ASN A 101 1.71 -26.58 5.56
N ALA A 102 2.54 -26.28 6.56
CA ALA A 102 3.99 -26.44 6.51
C ALA A 102 4.45 -27.29 7.70
#